data_AF-A0A9E1W473-F1
#
_entry.id   AF-A0A9E1W473-F1
#
_cell.length_a   1.000
_cell.length_b   1.000
_cell.length_c   1.000
_cell.angle_alpha   90.00
_cell.angle_beta   90.00
_cell.angle_gamma   90.00
#
_symmetry.space_group_name_H-M   'P 1'
#
loop_
_entity.id
_entity.type
_entity.pdbx_description
1 polymer ?
#
loop_
_entity_poly.entity_id
_entity_poly.type
_entity_poly.pdbx_seq_one_letter_code
_entity_poly.pdbx_strand_id
1 'polypeptide(L)' 'MSILGTRVLRTEDPDLLTVGGDYVDDLIPEGALQATFVRSTMAHAVIT' A
#
# COMPACT_ATOMS: atom_id res chain seq x y z
N MET A 1 -27.92 -10.62 -19.46
CA MET A 1 -26.54 -10.27 -19.80
C MET A 1 -25.63 -11.11 -18.90
N SER A 2 -24.76 -11.97 -19.47
CA SER A 2 -23.87 -12.82 -18.66
C SER A 2 -22.56 -12.09 -18.40
N ILE A 3 -22.13 -12.02 -17.14
CA ILE A 3 -20.86 -11.40 -16.73
C ILE A 3 -19.67 -12.35 -16.89
N LEU A 4 -19.91 -13.67 -16.88
CA LEU A 4 -18.87 -14.67 -17.01
C LEU A 4 -18.52 -14.89 -18.49
N GLY A 5 -17.21 -14.81 -18.81
CA GLY A 5 -16.67 -15.09 -20.16
C GLY A 5 -16.73 -13.92 -21.15
N THR A 6 -17.20 -12.73 -20.73
CA THR A 6 -17.27 -11.54 -21.59
C THR A 6 -16.25 -10.50 -21.13
N ARG A 7 -15.72 -9.67 -22.04
CA ARG A 7 -14.88 -8.52 -21.67
C ARG A 7 -15.73 -7.48 -20.94
N VAL A 8 -15.28 -7.06 -19.76
CA VAL A 8 -15.94 -6.04 -18.94
C VAL A 8 -14.89 -5.01 -18.54
N LEU A 9 -15.31 -3.76 -18.37
CA LEU A 9 -14.44 -2.72 -17.82
C LEU A 9 -14.16 -3.01 -16.35
N ARG A 10 -12.92 -2.75 -15.94
CA ARG A 10 -12.50 -2.87 -14.54
C ARG A 10 -13.21 -1.80 -13.72
N THR A 11 -13.76 -2.19 -12.59
CA THR A 11 -14.49 -1.28 -11.70
C THR A 11 -13.57 -0.43 -10.85
N GLU A 12 -12.35 -0.91 -10.61
CA GLU A 12 -11.32 -0.25 -9.81
C GLU A 12 -10.51 0.80 -10.60
N ASP A 13 -10.51 0.72 -11.94
CA ASP A 13 -9.70 1.61 -12.79
C ASP A 13 -9.98 3.11 -12.57
N PRO A 14 -11.24 3.58 -12.40
CA PRO A 14 -11.49 4.99 -12.14
C PRO A 14 -10.72 5.53 -10.93
N ASP A 15 -10.75 4.82 -9.81
CA ASP A 15 -10.06 5.25 -8.58
C ASP A 15 -8.54 5.14 -8.76
N LEU A 16 -8.04 4.01 -9.26
CA LEU A 16 -6.61 3.79 -9.47
C LEU A 16 -5.96 4.80 -10.44
N LEU A 17 -6.71 5.30 -11.43
CA LEU A 17 -6.19 6.18 -12.48
C LEU A 17 -6.38 7.67 -12.19
N THR A 18 -7.17 8.04 -11.17
CA THR A 18 -7.50 9.45 -10.92
C THR A 18 -7.16 9.90 -9.50
N VAL A 19 -7.93 9.46 -8.52
CA VAL A 19 -7.84 9.88 -7.12
C VAL A 19 -6.86 9.01 -6.31
N GLY A 20 -6.52 7.83 -6.80
CA GLY A 20 -5.85 6.78 -6.05
C GLY A 20 -6.85 5.92 -5.27
N GLY A 21 -6.47 4.70 -4.92
CA GLY A 21 -7.20 3.93 -3.91
C GLY A 21 -6.80 4.37 -2.49
N ASP A 22 -7.51 3.90 -1.48
CA ASP A 22 -7.11 4.10 -0.07
C ASP A 22 -6.07 3.05 0.32
N TYR A 23 -4.80 3.47 0.45
CA TYR A 23 -3.71 2.61 0.91
C TYR A 23 -3.23 2.99 2.31
N VAL A 24 -2.43 2.10 2.91
CA VAL A 24 -1.99 2.24 4.30
C VAL A 24 -1.23 3.55 4.55
N ASP A 25 -0.42 3.98 3.58
CA ASP A 25 0.41 5.21 3.70
C ASP A 25 -0.37 6.49 3.39
N ASP A 26 -1.59 6.39 2.83
CA ASP A 26 -2.48 7.53 2.61
C ASP A 26 -3.23 7.92 3.89
N LEU A 27 -3.22 7.06 4.90
CA LEU A 27 -3.87 7.29 6.19
C LEU A 27 -3.11 8.32 7.02
N ILE A 28 -3.75 9.47 7.28
CA ILE A 28 -3.19 10.55 8.12
C ILE A 28 -4.10 10.78 9.34
N PRO A 29 -4.14 9.86 10.32
CA PRO A 29 -4.91 10.07 11.54
C PRO A 29 -4.28 11.17 12.40
N GLU A 30 -5.11 11.84 13.21
CA GLU A 30 -4.65 12.92 14.09
C GLU A 30 -3.59 12.40 15.09
N GLY A 31 -2.46 13.11 15.17
CA GLY A 31 -1.35 12.72 16.05
C GLY A 31 -0.49 11.55 15.54
N ALA A 32 -0.67 11.08 14.31
CA ALA A 32 0.20 10.08 13.70
C ALA A 32 1.66 10.55 13.71
N LEU A 33 2.57 9.64 14.07
CA LEU A 33 4.02 9.84 14.03
C LEU A 33 4.66 8.83 13.07
N GLN A 34 5.83 9.17 12.55
CA GLN A 34 6.61 8.32 11.69
C GLN A 34 7.61 7.49 12.49
N ALA A 35 7.72 6.20 12.16
CA ALA A 35 8.75 5.31 12.69
C ALA A 35 9.70 4.89 11.57
N THR A 36 10.98 4.72 11.91
CA THR A 36 11.97 4.12 11.01
C THR A 36 12.73 3.01 11.73
N PHE A 37 13.11 1.98 10.99
CA PHE A 37 13.83 0.84 11.53
C PHE A 37 15.28 0.89 11.07
N VAL A 38 16.21 0.91 12.03
CA VAL A 38 17.63 0.69 11.76
C VAL A 38 17.85 -0.81 11.57
N ARG A 39 18.50 -1.19 10.47
CA ARG A 39 18.78 -2.58 10.13
C ARG A 39 20.24 -2.93 10.44
N SER A 40 20.48 -4.20 10.77
CA SER A 40 21.84 -4.72 10.94
C SER A 40 22.64 -4.55 9.66
N THR A 41 23.85 -4.01 9.78
CA THR A 41 24.82 -3.93 8.67
C THR A 41 25.65 -5.21 8.52
N MET A 42 25.53 -6.12 9.48
CA MET A 42 26.26 -7.38 9.55
C MET A 42 25.28 -8.54 9.72
N ALA A 43 25.58 -9.69 9.13
CA ALA A 43 24.75 -10.89 9.23
C ALA A 43 24.82 -11.54 10.63
N HIS A 44 25.95 -11.43 11.32
CA HIS A 44 26.14 -11.95 12.68
C HIS A 44 27.14 -11.09 13.45
N ALA A 45 26.71 -10.54 14.59
CA ALA A 45 27.51 -9.74 15.51
C ALA A 45 26.78 -9.62 16.86
N VAL A 46 27.49 -9.19 17.90
CA VAL A 46 26.91 -8.80 19.19
C VAL A 46 26.70 -7.28 19.20
N ILE A 47 25.54 -6.83 19.68
CA ILE A 47 25.27 -5.40 19.93
C ILE A 47 26.04 -5.00 21.20
N THR A 48 26.89 -3.98 21.11
CA THR A 48 27.67 -3.42 22.24
C THR A 48 27.06 -2.15 22.77
#